data_AF-A0A7C5TW43-F1
#
_entry.id   AF-A0A7C5TW43-F1
#
_cell.length_a   1.000
_cell.length_b   1.000
_cell.length_c   1.000
_cell.angle_alpha   90.00
_cell.angle_beta   90.00
_cell.angle_gamma   90.00
#
_symmetry.space_group_name_H-M   'P 1'
#
loop_
_entity.id
_entity.type
_entity.pdbx_description
1 polymer ?
#
loop_
_entity_poly.entity_id
_entity_poly.type
_entity_poly.pdbx_seq_one_letter_code
_entity_poly.pdbx_strand_id
1 'polypeptide(L)' 'MGTSADWPLFEYVDKQGNIVGIDVEIAKRIAESIGVQLEIKDMKFVALI' A
#
# COMPACT_ATOMS: atom_id res chain seq x y z
N MET A 1 6.86 1.14 -0.45
CA MET A 1 6.09 -0.11 -0.66
C MET A 1 5.58 -0.13 -2.09
N GLY A 2 6.00 -1.12 -2.87
CA GLY A 2 5.33 -1.43 -4.14
C GLY A 2 4.11 -2.30 -3.88
N THR A 3 2.99 -2.03 -4.56
CA THR A 3 1.74 -2.77 -4.39
C THR A 3 0.94 -2.78 -5.70
N SER A 4 0.01 -3.72 -5.85
CA SER A 4 -0.95 -3.75 -6.97
C SER A 4 -2.33 -3.47 -6.39
N ALA A 5 -2.77 -2.22 -6.43
CA ALA A 5 -3.97 -1.74 -5.73
C ALA A 5 -5.30 -2.19 -6.39
N ASP A 6 -5.41 -3.48 -6.69
CA ASP A 6 -6.49 -4.13 -7.43
C ASP A 6 -7.22 -5.19 -6.58
N TRP A 7 -6.86 -5.35 -5.30
CA TRP A 7 -7.35 -6.39 -4.39
C TRP A 7 -8.10 -5.80 -3.18
N PRO A 8 -9.43 -5.60 -3.30
CA PRO A 8 -10.25 -5.05 -2.23
C PRO A 8 -10.04 -5.77 -0.88
N LEU A 9 -10.13 -4.99 0.21
CA LEU A 9 -9.75 -5.35 1.58
C LEU A 9 -8.24 -5.35 1.87
N PHE A 10 -7.39 -5.82 0.94
CA PHE A 10 -5.94 -5.90 1.13
C PHE A 10 -5.22 -4.63 0.65
N GLU A 11 -5.39 -4.29 -0.62
CA GLU A 11 -4.88 -3.07 -1.25
C GLU A 11 -5.80 -2.65 -2.41
N TYR A 12 -6.37 -1.46 -2.33
CA TYR A 12 -7.26 -0.96 -3.37
C TYR A 12 -7.28 0.57 -3.41
N VAL A 13 -7.69 1.11 -4.54
CA VAL A 13 -7.93 2.55 -4.68
C VAL A 13 -9.33 2.90 -4.18
N ASP A 14 -9.42 3.78 -3.18
CA ASP A 14 -10.70 4.29 -2.68
C ASP A 14 -11.35 5.31 -3.63
N LYS A 15 -12.54 5.79 -3.28
CA LYS A 15 -13.27 6.80 -4.08
C LYS A 15 -12.56 8.15 -4.19
N GLN A 16 -11.58 8.41 -3.34
CA GLN A 16 -10.79 9.64 -3.29
C GLN A 16 -9.45 9.48 -4.04
N GLY A 17 -9.17 8.30 -4.59
CA GLY A 17 -7.91 8.02 -5.30
C GLY A 17 -6.76 7.59 -4.39
N ASN A 18 -7.02 7.28 -3.12
CA ASN A 18 -5.99 6.84 -2.17
C ASN A 18 -5.83 5.31 -2.23
N ILE A 19 -4.59 4.84 -2.15
CA ILE A 19 -4.29 3.42 -1.95
C ILE A 19 -4.51 3.09 -0.48
N VAL A 20 -5.48 2.22 -0.19
CA VAL A 20 -5.91 1.85 1.16
C VAL A 20 -6.08 0.33 1.28
N GLY A 21 -6.19 -0.18 2.50
CA GLY A 21 -6.42 -1.61 2.78
C GLY A 21 -5.60 -2.10 3.97
N ILE A 22 -5.74 -3.39 4.30
CA ILE A 22 -5.06 -4.02 5.43
C ILE A 22 -3.53 -3.96 5.24
N ASP A 23 -3.03 -4.23 4.03
CA ASP A 23 -1.60 -4.24 3.74
C ASP A 23 -1.00 -2.83 3.88
N VAL A 24 -1.75 -1.82 3.47
CA VAL A 24 -1.40 -0.40 3.64
C VAL A 24 -1.33 -0.01 5.12
N GLU A 25 -2.29 -0.47 5.93
CA GLU A 25 -2.33 -0.17 7.37
C GLU A 25 -1.17 -0.84 8.12
N ILE A 26 -0.85 -2.09 7.78
CA ILE A 26 0.31 -2.80 8.32
C ILE A 26 1.60 -2.06 7.96
N ALA A 27 1.77 -1.65 6.69
CA ALA A 27 2.95 -0.92 6.24
C ALA A 27 3.12 0.43 6.96
N LYS A 28 2.02 1.15 7.21
CA LYS A 28 2.03 2.40 7.98
C LYS A 28 2.56 2.18 9.40
N ARG A 29 2.02 1.17 10.11
CA ARG A 29 2.44 0.84 11.48
C ARG A 29 3.90 0.42 11.56
N ILE A 30 4.38 -0.35 10.57
CA ILE A 30 5.79 -0.73 10.48
C ILE A 30 6.65 0.53 10.30
N ALA A 31 6.31 1.40 9.35
CA ALA A 31 7.05 2.63 9.09
C ALA A 31 7.11 3.56 10.31
N GLU A 32 5.99 3.71 11.01
CA GLU A 32 5.90 4.45 12.28
C GLU A 32 6.81 3.83 13.35
N SER A 33 6.78 2.50 13.50
CA SER A 33 7.60 1.79 14.51
C SER A 33 9.11 1.92 14.30
N ILE A 34 9.55 2.11 13.04
CA ILE A 34 10.97 2.27 12.69
C ILE A 34 11.34 3.74 12.39
N GLY A 35 10.40 4.67 12.56
CA GLY A 35 10.63 6.12 12.43
C GLY A 35 10.93 6.59 11.01
N VAL A 36 10.38 5.95 9.99
CA VAL A 36 10.58 6.32 8.58
C VAL A 36 9.29 6.80 7.91
N GLN A 37 9.43 7.50 6.79
CA GLN A 37 8.29 7.86 5.95
C GLN A 37 7.91 6.71 5.03
N LEU A 38 6.61 6.41 4.94
CA LEU A 38 6.08 5.43 4.00
C LEU A 38 5.73 6.10 2.67
N GLU A 39 6.44 5.72 1.60
CA GLU A 39 6.06 6.01 0.22
C GLU A 39 5.38 4.77 -0.40
N ILE A 40 4.19 4.92 -0.97
CA ILE A 40 3.45 3.83 -1.62
C ILE A 40 3.44 4.10 -3.13
N LYS A 41 3.82 3.08 -3.91
CA LYS A 41 3.79 3.12 -5.38
C LYS A 41 2.92 2.00 -5.91
N ASP A 42 1.84 2.38 -6.58
CA ASP A 42 1.03 1.44 -7.33
C ASP A 42 1.81 0.96 -8.58
N MET A 43 1.80 -0.34 -8.81
CA MET A 43 2.48 -0.99 -9.91
C MET A 43 1.77 -2.29 -10.29
N LYS A 44 1.92 -2.72 -11.54
CA LYS A 44 1.36 -4.00 -11.98
C LYS A 44 1.96 -5.14 -11.16
N PHE A 45 1.14 -6.11 -10.76
CA PHE A 45 1.60 -7.30 -10.04
C PHE A 45 2.81 -7.99 -10.69
N VAL A 46 2.85 -8.06 -12.03
CA VAL A 46 3.99 -8.65 -12.78
C VAL A 46 5.33 -7.91 -12.62
N ALA A 47 5.31 -6.68 -12.10
CA ALA A 47 6.48 -5.86 -11.85
C ALA A 47 6.91 -5.88 -10.36
N LEU A 48 6.13 -6.55 -9.48
CA LEU A 48 6.55 -6.85 -8.13
C LEU A 48 7.59 -7.98 -8.17
N ILE A 49 8.72 -7.78 -7.48
CA ILE A 49 9.85 -8.72 -7.38
C ILE A 49 10.02 -9.13 -5.93
#